data_AF-A0AAW9PVS3-F1
#
_entry.id   AF-A0AAW9PVS3-F1
#
_cell.length_a   1.000
_cell.length_b   1.000
_cell.length_c   1.000
_cell.angle_alpha   90.00
_cell.angle_beta   90.00
_cell.angle_gamma   90.00
#
_symmetry.space_group_name_H-M   'P 1'
#
loop_
_entity.id
_entity.type
_entity.pdbx_description
1 polymer ?
#
loop_
_entity_poly.entity_id
_entity_poly.type
_entity_poly.pdbx_seq_one_letter_code
_entity_poly.pdbx_strand_id
1 'polypeptide(L)' 'MYPVSYNKETDVIVEGMTKREYFAIMIMQGLTVSNFPFEDVYQKARAAVLEADALIDILASE' A
#
# COMPACT_ATOMS: atom_id res chain seq x y z
N MET A 1 10.74 14.62 -11.62
CA MET A 1 9.56 14.49 -12.50
C MET A 1 9.33 13.01 -12.72
N TYR A 2 8.54 12.37 -11.84
CA TYR A 2 8.24 10.94 -11.95
C TYR A 2 7.27 10.75 -13.11
N PRO A 3 7.60 9.96 -14.15
CA PRO A 3 6.58 9.55 -15.09
C PRO A 3 5.82 8.43 -14.38
N VAL A 4 4.69 8.78 -13.75
CA VAL A 4 3.63 7.79 -13.57
C VAL A 4 3.15 7.49 -14.99
N SER A 5 3.83 6.57 -15.66
CA SER A 5 3.41 6.07 -16.97
C SER A 5 2.01 5.53 -16.78
N TYR A 6 1.03 6.14 -17.45
CA TYR A 6 -0.36 5.70 -17.50
C TYR A 6 -0.38 4.24 -17.98
N ASN A 7 -0.39 3.31 -17.04
CA ASN A 7 -0.48 1.89 -17.30
C ASN A 7 -1.91 1.48 -17.05
N LYS A 8 -2.66 1.37 -18.14
CA LYS A 8 -4.09 1.04 -18.14
C LYS A 8 -4.37 -0.28 -17.40
N GLU A 9 -3.41 -1.21 -17.37
CA GLU A 9 -3.53 -2.47 -16.63
C GLU A 9 -3.37 -2.27 -15.12
N THR A 10 -2.51 -1.34 -14.71
CA THR A 10 -2.34 -0.99 -13.28
C THR A 10 -3.56 -0.24 -12.76
N ASP A 11 -4.15 0.65 -13.55
CA ASP A 11 -5.38 1.35 -13.17
C ASP A 11 -6.58 0.40 -13.01
N VAL A 12 -6.68 -0.65 -13.84
CA VAL A 12 -7.72 -1.70 -13.72
C VAL A 12 -7.59 -2.49 -12.41
N ILE A 13 -6.38 -2.66 -11.89
CA ILE A 13 -6.15 -3.34 -10.60
C ILE A 13 -6.61 -2.47 -9.42
N VAL A 14 -6.56 -1.15 -9.55
CA VAL A 14 -6.99 -0.19 -8.53
C VAL A 14 -8.50 0.08 -8.59
N GLU A 15 -9.11 -0.11 -9.77
CA GLU A 15 -10.54 0.06 -9.98
C GLU A 15 -11.35 -0.91 -9.10
N GLY A 16 -12.12 -0.35 -8.15
CA GLY A 16 -12.91 -1.13 -7.19
C GLY A 16 -12.22 -1.40 -5.85
N MET A 17 -10.96 -1.00 -5.66
CA MET A 17 -10.28 -1.07 -4.37
C MET A 17 -10.66 0.11 -3.46
N THR A 18 -10.75 -0.16 -2.17
CA THR A 18 -10.78 0.89 -1.15
C THR A 18 -9.40 1.53 -0.99
N LYS A 19 -9.34 2.79 -0.52
CA LYS A 19 -8.06 3.48 -0.23
C LYS A 19 -7.16 2.67 0.70
N ARG A 20 -7.77 1.99 1.68
CA ARG A 20 -7.08 1.13 2.65
C ARG A 20 -6.41 -0.05 1.97
N GLU A 21 -7.11 -0.75 1.08
CA GLU A 21 -6.57 -1.89 0.34
C GLU A 21 -5.45 -1.45 -0.60
N TYR A 22 -5.64 -0.35 -1.32
CA TYR A 22 -4.62 0.22 -2.18
C TYR A 22 -3.33 0.54 -1.41
N PHE A 23 -3.43 1.29 -0.32
CA PHE A 23 -2.25 1.63 0.49
C PHE A 23 -1.61 0.41 1.15
N ALA A 24 -2.40 -0.50 1.70
CA ALA A 24 -1.87 -1.71 2.32
C ALA A 24 -1.08 -2.57 1.33
N ILE A 25 -1.54 -2.69 0.08
CA ILE A 25 -0.82 -3.43 -0.97
C ILE A 25 0.50 -2.73 -1.33
N MET A 26 0.47 -1.41 -1.52
CA MET A 26 1.67 -0.63 -1.84
C MET A 26 2.72 -0.72 -0.72
N ILE A 27 2.30 -0.61 0.54
CA ILE A 27 3.19 -0.73 1.70
C ILE A 27 3.72 -2.16 1.80
N MET A 28 2.89 -3.19 1.62
CA MET A 28 3.33 -4.59 1.65
C MET A 28 4.36 -4.90 0.56
N GLN A 29 4.21 -4.33 -0.64
CA GLN A 29 5.22 -4.41 -1.69
C GLN A 29 6.53 -3.75 -1.26
N GLY A 30 6.47 -2.54 -0.70
CA GLY A 30 7.63 -1.84 -0.14
C GLY A 30 8.35 -2.64 0.96
N LEU A 31 7.59 -3.21 1.91
CA LEU A 31 8.09 -4.08 2.98
C LEU A 31 8.70 -5.38 2.47
N THR A 32 8.30 -5.84 1.28
CA THR A 32 8.84 -7.04 0.64
C THR A 32 10.12 -6.75 -0.11
N VAL A 33 10.18 -5.62 -0.82
CA VAL A 33 11.39 -5.20 -1.56
C VAL A 33 12.51 -4.72 -0.63
N SER A 34 12.16 -4.12 0.51
CA SER A 34 13.14 -3.63 1.50
C SER A 34 13.84 -4.72 2.32
N ASN A 35 13.55 -6.01 2.07
CA ASN A 35 14.07 -7.15 2.84
C ASN A 35 13.91 -7.00 4.35
N PHE A 36 12.89 -6.25 4.78
CA PHE A 36 12.63 -6.06 6.20
C PHE A 36 12.25 -7.41 6.82
N PRO A 37 12.92 -7.84 7.91
CA PRO A 37 12.66 -9.14 8.51
C PRO A 37 11.28 -9.12 9.20
N PHE A 38 10.42 -10.04 8.79
CA PHE A 38 9.17 -10.35 9.48
C PHE A 38 9.19 -11.82 9.87
N GLU A 39 8.63 -12.15 11.03
CA GLU A 39 8.56 -13.55 11.47
C GLU A 39 7.56 -14.35 10.61
N ASP A 40 6.52 -13.68 10.09
CA ASP A 40 5.49 -14.27 9.23
C ASP A 40 4.85 -13.22 8.30
N VAL A 41 4.30 -13.68 7.17
CA VAL A 41 3.50 -12.91 6.22
C VAL A 41 2.33 -12.21 6.90
N TYR A 42 1.70 -12.84 7.90
CA TYR A 42 0.62 -12.21 8.67
C TYR A 42 1.08 -10.96 9.43
N GLN A 43 2.30 -10.97 10.00
CA GLN A 43 2.84 -9.79 10.68
C GLN A 43 3.10 -8.66 9.69
N LYS A 44 3.65 -8.99 8.51
CA LYS A 44 3.87 -8.02 7.42
C LYS A 44 2.55 -7.42 6.95
N ALA A 45 1.53 -8.23 6.74
CA ALA A 45 0.20 -7.77 6.32
C ALA A 45 -0.44 -6.85 7.37
N ARG A 46 -0.33 -7.22 8.65
CA ARG A 46 -0.84 -6.40 9.74
C ARG A 46 -0.13 -5.04 9.82
N ALA A 47 1.20 -5.02 9.68
CA ALA A 47 1.97 -3.78 9.66
C ALA A 47 1.54 -2.87 8.49
N ALA A 48 1.40 -3.43 7.29
CA ALA A 48 0.97 -2.68 6.12
C ALA A 48 -0.43 -2.07 6.26
N VAL A 49 -1.36 -2.81 6.88
CA VAL A 49 -2.72 -2.33 7.14
C VAL A 49 -2.75 -1.21 8.19
N LEU A 50 -1.94 -1.31 9.25
CA LEU A 50 -1.85 -0.28 10.28
C LEU A 50 -1.26 1.02 9.72
N GLU A 51 -0.22 0.93 8.90
CA GLU A 51 0.35 2.11 8.24
C GLU A 51 -0.62 2.72 7.23
N ALA A 52 -1.38 1.89 6.49
CA ALA A 52 -2.40 2.36 5.58
C ALA A 52 -3.49 3.18 6.31
N ASP A 53 -3.96 2.70 7.46
CA ASP A 53 -4.93 3.43 8.29
C ASP A 53 -4.36 4.77 8.77
N ALA A 54 -3.12 4.80 9.26
CA ALA A 54 -2.47 6.03 9.71
C ALA A 54 -2.30 7.07 8.58
N LEU A 55 -1.96 6.63 7.36
CA LEU A 55 -1.87 7.52 6.21
C LEU A 55 -3.24 8.09 5.81
N ILE A 56 -4.30 7.28 5.90
CA ILE A 56 -5.66 7.74 5.62
C ILE A 56 -6.07 8.80 6.63
N ASP A 57 -5.76 8.60 7.91
CA ASP A 57 -6.08 9.57 8.97
C ASP A 57 -5.35 10.90 8.75
N ILE A 58 -4.06 10.87 8.37
CA ILE A 58 -3.29 12.08 8.02
C ILE A 58 -3.96 12.82 6.87
N LEU A 59 -4.28 12.12 5.77
CA LEU A 59 -4.92 12.72 4.59
C LEU A 59 -6.34 13.22 4.86
N ALA A 60 -7.04 12.67 5.85
CA ALA A 60 -8.36 13.14 6.26
C ALA A 60 -8.30 14.35 7.20
N SER A 61 -7.13 14.63 7.79
CA SER A 61 -6.89 15.75 8.69
C SER A 61 -6.36 17.02 8.00
N GLU A 62 -6.01 16.93 6.71
CA GLU A 62 -5.70 18.06 5.81
C GLU A 62 -6.96 18.65 5.17
#